data_AF-A0A527VRH9-F1
#
_entry.id   AF-A0A527VRH9-F1
#
_cell.length_a   1.000
_cell.length_b   1.000
_cell.length_c   1.000
_cell.angle_alpha   90.00
_cell.angle_beta   90.00
_cell.angle_gamma   90.00
#
_symmetry.space_group_name_H-M   'P 1'
#
loop_
_entity.id
_entity.type
_entity.pdbx_description
1 polymer ?
#
loop_
_entity_poly.entity_id
_entity_poly.type
_entity_poly.pdbx_seq_one_letter_code
_entity_poly.pdbx_strand_id
1 'polypeptide(L)'
;EIPKLCATDMLDSFGSCRVCLVEIEGRGGTPASCTTPVGEGMVVRTQSDRLDAIRRGVMELYVSDHPTGWHEKAGTGASEFDAVAKSVGLTENRYGTEGRNHVKEEGGVAPGHGSLTVDYIARDESNPYFTYDPAQCIVCSRCVR
;
A
#
# COMPACT_ATOMS: atom_id res chain seq x y z
N GLU A 1 -11.77 11.89 -7.28
CA GLU A 1 -11.67 10.50 -6.81
C GLU A 1 -10.81 10.43 -5.54
N ILE A 2 -11.02 9.45 -4.66
CA ILE A 2 -10.22 9.26 -3.42
C ILE A 2 -9.33 8.01 -3.61
N PRO A 3 -8.00 8.10 -3.43
CA PRO A 3 -7.13 6.96 -3.65
C PRO A 3 -7.31 5.88 -2.59
N LYS A 4 -7.25 4.60 -3.01
CA LYS A 4 -7.47 3.41 -2.16
C LYS A 4 -6.61 2.25 -2.67
N LEU A 5 -6.22 1.34 -1.76
CA LEU A 5 -5.47 0.11 -2.07
C LEU A 5 -6.08 -1.12 -1.39
N CYS A 6 -6.45 -0.99 -0.11
CA CYS A 6 -6.99 -2.09 0.69
C CYS A 6 -8.51 -2.22 0.64
N ALA A 7 -9.23 -1.35 -0.07
CA ALA A 7 -10.69 -1.32 -0.12
C ALA A 7 -11.19 -1.66 -1.52
N THR A 8 -12.18 -2.54 -1.61
CA THR A 8 -12.82 -3.02 -2.85
C THR A 8 -14.29 -3.29 -2.55
N ASP A 9 -15.16 -3.19 -3.55
CA ASP A 9 -16.60 -3.38 -3.36
C ASP A 9 -16.98 -4.84 -3.06
N MET A 10 -16.04 -5.77 -3.26
CA MET A 10 -16.23 -7.20 -3.00
C MET A 10 -16.02 -7.59 -1.54
N LEU A 11 -15.43 -6.72 -0.72
CA LEU A 11 -14.98 -7.02 0.65
C LEU A 11 -15.32 -5.86 1.60
N ASP A 12 -15.51 -6.16 2.90
CA ASP A 12 -15.76 -5.10 3.90
C ASP A 12 -14.60 -4.11 4.03
N SER A 13 -14.82 -2.89 4.52
CA SER A 13 -13.71 -1.96 4.73
C SER A 13 -12.74 -2.42 5.82
N PHE A 14 -11.42 -2.25 5.60
CA PHE A 14 -10.37 -2.64 6.57
C PHE A 14 -9.64 -1.47 7.23
N GLY A 15 -9.34 -0.42 6.46
CA GLY A 15 -8.57 0.73 6.94
C GLY A 15 -7.05 0.52 7.04
N SER A 16 -6.48 -0.53 6.43
CA SER A 16 -5.03 -0.81 6.43
C SER A 16 -4.20 0.26 5.71
N CYS A 17 -4.52 0.56 4.44
CA CYS A 17 -3.59 1.32 3.60
C CYS A 17 -3.37 2.79 3.98
N ARG A 18 -4.29 3.39 4.74
CA ARG A 18 -4.26 4.82 5.14
C ARG A 18 -4.05 5.82 3.99
N VAL A 19 -4.35 5.47 2.74
CA VAL A 19 -4.28 6.40 1.60
C VAL A 19 -5.60 7.16 1.39
N CYS A 20 -6.74 6.56 1.77
CA CYS A 20 -8.08 7.13 1.61
C CYS A 20 -8.46 8.17 2.67
N LEU A 21 -7.49 8.84 3.29
CA LEU A 21 -7.75 9.83 4.34
C LEU A 21 -8.49 11.04 3.77
N VAL A 22 -9.36 11.63 4.57
CA VAL A 22 -10.12 12.83 4.24
C VAL A 22 -10.12 13.80 5.42
N GLU A 23 -10.49 15.04 5.18
CA GLU A 23 -10.77 16.03 6.24
C GLU A 23 -12.29 16.22 6.34
N ILE A 24 -12.81 16.26 7.56
CA ILE A 24 -14.24 16.40 7.84
C ILE A 24 -14.42 17.58 8.78
N GLU A 25 -15.24 18.56 8.40
CA GLU A 25 -15.49 19.72 9.25
C GLU A 25 -16.06 19.31 10.61
N GLY A 26 -15.58 19.95 11.68
CA GLY A 26 -15.96 19.61 13.05
C GLY A 26 -15.33 18.32 13.61
N ARG A 27 -14.50 17.60 12.85
CA ARG A 27 -13.79 16.39 13.31
C ARG A 27 -12.27 16.59 13.29
N GLY A 28 -11.62 16.23 14.39
CA GLY A 28 -10.16 16.28 14.49
C GLY A 28 -9.45 15.22 13.65
N GLY A 29 -8.29 15.57 13.10
CA GLY A 29 -7.42 14.65 12.36
C GLY A 29 -7.83 14.44 10.90
N THR A 30 -7.41 13.30 10.34
CA THR A 30 -7.67 12.90 8.95
C THR A 30 -8.23 11.47 8.93
N PRO A 31 -9.52 11.25 9.23
CA PRO A 31 -10.12 9.92 9.25
C PRO A 31 -10.05 9.24 7.87
N ALA A 32 -10.03 7.90 7.86
CA ALA A 32 -10.10 7.14 6.61
C ALA A 32 -11.53 7.11 6.08
N SER A 33 -11.73 7.39 4.80
CA SER A 33 -13.06 7.39 4.20
C SER A 33 -13.70 6.00 4.20
N CYS A 34 -12.91 4.94 3.95
CA CYS A 34 -13.44 3.59 3.83
C CYS A 34 -14.12 3.08 5.11
N THR A 35 -13.68 3.51 6.29
CA THR A 35 -14.25 3.11 7.58
C THR A 35 -15.08 4.21 8.24
N THR A 36 -15.31 5.33 7.56
CA THR A 36 -16.10 6.43 8.12
C THR A 36 -17.51 6.40 7.54
N PRO A 37 -18.54 6.06 8.34
CA PRO A 37 -19.91 6.11 7.87
C PRO A 37 -20.33 7.55 7.58
N VAL A 38 -21.19 7.72 6.57
CA VAL A 38 -21.79 9.03 6.24
C VAL A 38 -22.74 9.47 7.36
N GLY A 39 -22.78 10.78 7.60
CA GLY A 39 -23.71 11.41 8.54
C GLY A 39 -24.37 12.62 7.90
N GLU A 40 -25.55 12.99 8.40
CA GLU A 40 -26.29 14.16 7.92
C GLU A 40 -25.47 15.45 8.11
N GLY A 41 -25.48 16.33 7.10
CA GLY A 41 -24.75 17.61 7.14
C GLY A 41 -23.22 17.51 7.08
N MET A 42 -22.66 16.32 6.83
CA MET A 42 -21.20 16.13 6.79
C MET A 42 -20.56 16.87 5.61
N VAL A 43 -19.63 17.78 5.91
CA VAL A 43 -18.81 18.48 4.90
C VAL A 43 -17.43 17.83 4.84
N VAL A 44 -17.10 17.23 3.70
CA VAL A 44 -15.87 16.45 3.51
C VAL A 44 -14.99 17.14 2.47
N ARG A 45 -13.73 17.39 2.84
CA ARG A 45 -12.68 17.81 1.91
C ARG A 45 -11.80 16.61 1.57
N THR A 46 -11.73 16.28 0.28
CA THR A 46 -11.01 15.10 -0.23
C THR A 46 -9.60 15.41 -0.72
N GLN A 47 -9.27 16.69 -0.90
CA GLN A 47 -7.97 17.19 -1.37
C GLN A 47 -7.59 18.43 -0.57
N SER A 48 -6.36 18.43 -0.06
CA SER A 48 -5.71 19.56 0.62
C SER A 48 -4.22 19.29 0.71
N ASP A 49 -3.39 20.33 0.84
CA ASP A 49 -1.93 20.18 0.96
C ASP A 49 -1.53 19.21 2.07
N ARG A 50 -2.30 19.20 3.17
CA ARG A 50 -2.12 18.27 4.29
C ARG A 50 -2.40 16.82 3.89
N LEU A 51 -3.52 16.57 3.21
CA LEU A 51 -3.87 15.23 2.74
C LEU A 51 -2.84 14.73 1.72
N ASP A 52 -2.40 15.58 0.82
CA ASP A 52 -1.45 15.22 -0.23
C ASP A 52 -0.07 14.91 0.36
N ALA A 53 0.39 15.69 1.35
CA ALA A 53 1.62 15.39 2.08
C ALA A 53 1.55 14.05 2.82
N ILE A 54 0.44 13.75 3.50
CA ILE A 54 0.28 12.48 4.22
C ILE A 54 0.23 11.31 3.24
N ARG A 55 -0.56 11.41 2.17
CA ARG A 55 -0.69 10.35 1.16
C ARG A 55 0.63 10.06 0.46
N ARG A 56 1.39 11.10 0.11
CA ARG A 56 2.73 10.94 -0.45
C ARG A 56 3.65 10.24 0.54
N GLY A 57 3.65 10.65 1.81
CA GLY A 57 4.46 9.99 2.86
C GLY A 57 4.07 8.53 3.10
N VAL A 58 2.78 8.20 3.09
CA VAL A 58 2.30 6.80 3.19
C VAL A 58 2.79 5.98 2.01
N MET A 59 2.65 6.49 0.78
CA MET A 59 3.16 5.80 -0.40
C MET A 59 4.69 5.71 -0.40
N GLU A 60 5.38 6.73 0.11
CA GLU A 60 6.83 6.73 0.28
C GLU A 60 7.32 5.60 1.20
N LEU A 61 6.58 5.31 2.27
CA LEU A 61 6.85 4.17 3.13
C LEU A 61 6.63 2.84 2.40
N TYR A 62 5.54 2.72 1.65
CA TYR A 62 5.31 1.52 0.85
C TYR A 62 6.43 1.27 -0.16
N VAL A 63 6.88 2.30 -0.89
CA VAL A 63 7.95 2.16 -1.89
C VAL A 63 9.33 1.86 -1.30
N SER A 64 9.52 2.10 0.00
CA SER A 64 10.78 1.79 0.68
C SER A 64 10.99 0.30 0.96
N ASP A 65 9.89 -0.46 0.98
CA ASP A 65 9.83 -1.89 1.28
C ASP A 65 9.20 -2.67 0.13
N HIS A 66 9.30 -2.18 -1.10
CA HIS A 66 8.74 -2.81 -2.30
C HIS A 66 9.77 -2.80 -3.43
N PRO A 67 9.78 -3.80 -4.35
CA PRO A 67 10.82 -3.92 -5.36
C PRO A 67 10.98 -2.64 -6.17
N THR A 68 12.23 -2.26 -6.42
CA THR A 68 12.58 -1.06 -7.16
C THR A 68 12.15 -1.18 -8.62
N GLY A 69 11.36 -0.22 -9.08
CA GLY A 69 11.07 -0.05 -10.50
C GLY A 69 9.64 -0.33 -10.95
N TRP A 70 8.60 -0.16 -10.12
CA TRP A 70 7.19 0.20 -10.50
C TRP A 70 6.73 -0.17 -11.92
N HIS A 71 6.94 -1.42 -12.34
CA HIS A 71 6.75 -1.88 -13.72
C HIS A 71 6.14 -3.28 -13.71
N GLU A 72 5.06 -3.43 -12.95
CA GLU A 72 4.23 -4.63 -13.04
C GLU A 72 3.70 -4.77 -14.49
N LYS A 73 3.96 -5.92 -15.12
CA LYS A 73 3.57 -6.16 -16.51
C LYS A 73 2.13 -6.68 -16.59
N ALA A 74 1.36 -6.14 -17.53
CA ALA A 74 -0.03 -6.51 -17.79
C ALA A 74 -0.24 -8.04 -17.84
N GLY A 75 -1.28 -8.52 -17.13
CA GLY A 75 -1.46 -9.93 -16.75
C GLY A 75 -1.31 -10.18 -15.24
N THR A 76 -0.63 -9.27 -14.53
CA THR A 76 -0.58 -9.17 -13.05
C THR A 76 -1.48 -8.05 -12.50
N GLY A 77 -2.23 -7.38 -13.37
CA GLY A 77 -2.90 -6.10 -13.11
C GLY A 77 -1.92 -4.94 -13.32
N ALA A 78 -2.31 -3.90 -14.06
CA ALA A 78 -1.63 -2.61 -13.92
C ALA A 78 -1.83 -2.23 -12.45
N SER A 79 -0.76 -2.28 -11.66
CA SER A 79 -0.94 -2.39 -10.22
C SER A 79 -1.69 -1.17 -9.72
N GLU A 80 -2.79 -1.42 -9.00
CA GLU A 80 -3.53 -0.35 -8.33
C GLU A 80 -2.56 0.48 -7.46
N PHE A 81 -1.49 -0.17 -6.99
CA PHE A 81 -0.33 0.44 -6.38
C PHE A 81 0.34 1.52 -7.24
N ASP A 82 0.79 1.19 -8.45
CA ASP A 82 1.46 2.11 -9.38
C ASP A 82 0.53 3.28 -9.74
N ALA A 83 -0.74 2.98 -9.98
CA ALA A 83 -1.76 4.00 -10.27
C ALA A 83 -1.91 4.97 -9.09
N VAL A 84 -1.97 4.45 -7.86
CA VAL A 84 -2.06 5.27 -6.64
C VAL A 84 -0.78 6.07 -6.42
N ALA A 85 0.40 5.45 -6.53
CA ALA A 85 1.70 6.11 -6.37
C ALA A 85 1.83 7.31 -7.34
N LYS A 86 1.43 7.10 -8.60
CA LYS A 86 1.36 8.17 -9.60
C LYS A 86 0.33 9.24 -9.24
N SER A 87 -0.87 8.84 -8.79
CA SER A 87 -1.94 9.78 -8.47
C SER A 87 -1.63 10.71 -7.30
N VAL A 88 -0.82 10.26 -6.33
CA VAL A 88 -0.39 11.09 -5.19
C VAL A 88 0.87 11.93 -5.50
N GLY A 89 1.40 11.80 -6.71
CA GLY A 89 2.59 12.51 -7.17
C GLY A 89 3.86 12.11 -6.42
N LEU A 90 4.04 10.82 -6.15
CA LEU A 90 5.29 10.31 -5.57
C LEU A 90 6.37 10.25 -6.66
N THR A 91 7.46 10.99 -6.47
CA THR A 91 8.57 11.07 -7.43
C THR A 91 9.91 10.64 -6.85
N GLU A 92 10.02 10.58 -5.54
CA GLU A 92 11.25 10.28 -4.81
C GLU A 92 10.95 9.45 -3.56
N ASN A 93 11.95 8.71 -3.09
CA ASN A 93 11.92 7.95 -1.84
C ASN A 93 13.15 8.33 -1.00
N ARG A 94 12.92 9.00 0.13
CA ARG A 94 13.96 9.48 1.05
C ARG A 94 14.54 8.37 1.95
N TYR A 95 13.85 7.24 2.08
CA TYR A 95 14.25 6.13 2.92
C TYR A 95 15.22 5.16 2.22
N GLY A 96 15.31 5.23 0.89
CA GLY A 96 16.09 4.28 0.08
C GLY A 96 15.52 2.86 0.13
N THR A 97 16.33 1.87 -0.28
CA THR A 97 15.96 0.43 -0.29
C THR A 97 17.08 -0.46 0.28
N GLU A 98 17.97 0.14 1.07
CA GLU A 98 19.13 -0.54 1.68
C GLU A 98 18.89 -0.94 3.15
N GLY A 99 17.71 -0.63 3.71
CA GLY A 99 17.30 -1.11 5.03
C GLY A 99 16.84 -2.57 5.00
N ARG A 100 16.59 -3.16 6.18
CA ARG A 100 15.95 -4.49 6.28
C ARG A 100 14.55 -4.41 5.66
N ASN A 101 14.36 -5.09 4.54
CA ASN A 101 13.13 -5.15 3.77
C ASN A 101 12.90 -6.57 3.26
N HIS A 102 11.67 -6.86 2.85
CA HIS A 102 11.30 -8.21 2.40
C HIS A 102 11.62 -8.46 0.91
N VAL A 103 12.40 -7.57 0.28
CA VAL A 103 12.65 -7.57 -1.18
C VAL A 103 14.04 -8.07 -1.58
N LYS A 104 15.03 -8.01 -0.67
CA LYS A 104 16.41 -8.45 -0.93
C LYS A 104 16.78 -9.63 -0.03
N GLU A 105 17.45 -10.61 -0.61
CA GLU A 105 18.11 -11.69 0.11
C GLU A 105 19.49 -11.22 0.59
N GLU A 106 19.82 -11.41 1.87
CA GLU A 106 21.16 -11.13 2.40
C GLU A 106 21.98 -12.42 2.49
N GLY A 107 23.00 -12.58 1.64
CA GLY A 107 23.94 -13.71 1.74
C GLY A 107 23.33 -15.08 1.45
N GLY A 108 22.26 -15.17 0.66
CA GLY A 108 21.62 -16.44 0.31
C GLY A 108 20.64 -16.96 1.37
N VAL A 109 20.28 -16.14 2.36
CA VAL A 109 19.30 -16.47 3.41
C VAL A 109 18.47 -15.24 3.70
N ALA A 110 17.17 -15.42 3.92
CA ALA A 110 16.32 -14.36 4.46
C ALA A 110 16.95 -13.79 5.77
N PRO A 111 17.15 -12.47 5.91
CA PRO A 111 17.65 -11.90 7.16
C PRO A 111 16.73 -12.37 8.30
N GLY A 112 17.20 -13.18 9.25
CA GLY A 112 16.33 -13.71 10.32
C GLY A 112 15.63 -15.06 10.06
N HIS A 113 16.02 -15.82 9.03
CA HIS A 113 15.53 -17.18 8.75
C HIS A 113 14.01 -17.25 8.46
N GLY A 114 13.40 -16.16 8.00
CA GLY A 114 11.96 -16.09 7.76
C GLY A 114 11.13 -16.06 9.04
N SER A 115 11.72 -15.62 10.15
CA SER A 115 11.01 -15.53 11.43
C SER A 115 10.21 -14.24 11.59
N LEU A 116 10.46 -13.22 10.76
CA LEU A 116 9.71 -11.97 10.73
C LEU A 116 9.10 -11.71 9.35
N THR A 117 8.03 -10.92 9.30
CA THR A 117 7.34 -10.51 8.06
C THR A 117 8.17 -9.59 7.16
N VAL A 118 9.27 -9.05 7.68
CA VAL A 118 10.22 -8.19 6.95
C VAL A 118 11.33 -8.99 6.29
N ASP A 119 11.31 -10.32 6.43
CA ASP A 119 12.33 -11.21 5.91
C ASP A 119 11.97 -11.58 4.47
N TYR A 120 12.98 -11.71 3.61
CA TYR A 120 12.78 -12.19 2.25
C TYR A 120 12.15 -13.59 2.23
N ILE A 121 11.19 -13.80 1.34
CA ILE A 121 10.59 -15.11 1.10
C ILE A 121 10.66 -15.39 -0.40
N ALA A 122 11.15 -16.58 -0.77
CA ALA A 122 11.24 -16.98 -2.17
C ALA A 122 9.84 -17.07 -2.80
N ARG A 123 9.77 -16.74 -4.08
CA ARG A 123 8.54 -16.88 -4.88
C ARG A 123 8.06 -18.33 -4.87
N ASP A 124 6.76 -18.51 -4.65
CA ASP A 124 6.10 -19.81 -4.71
C ASP A 124 5.44 -20.00 -6.09
N GLU A 125 5.92 -21.03 -6.80
CA GLU A 125 5.43 -21.45 -8.11
C GLU A 125 4.90 -22.90 -8.09
N SER A 126 4.60 -23.43 -6.89
CA SER A 126 4.11 -24.81 -6.72
C SER A 126 2.72 -25.04 -7.32
N ASN A 127 1.92 -23.98 -7.49
CA ASN A 127 0.60 -24.05 -8.11
C ASN A 127 0.69 -23.81 -9.63
N PRO A 128 0.08 -24.67 -10.48
CA PRO A 128 0.17 -24.52 -11.94
C PRO A 128 -0.66 -23.37 -12.52
N TYR A 129 -1.55 -22.75 -11.72
CA TYR A 129 -2.46 -21.70 -12.19
C TYR A 129 -2.03 -20.29 -11.77
N PHE A 130 -1.26 -20.14 -10.69
CA PHE A 130 -0.82 -18.85 -10.19
C PHE A 130 0.52 -18.95 -9.47
N THR A 131 1.22 -17.83 -9.38
CA THR A 131 2.46 -17.68 -8.61
C THR A 131 2.25 -16.71 -7.47
N TYR A 132 2.87 -16.93 -6.32
CA TYR A 132 2.86 -16.00 -5.20
C TYR A 132 4.27 -15.43 -4.99
N ASP A 133 4.43 -14.14 -5.27
CA ASP A 133 5.66 -13.39 -5.00
C ASP A 133 5.44 -12.46 -3.79
N PRO A 134 5.84 -12.88 -2.58
CA PRO A 134 5.65 -12.09 -1.38
C PRO A 134 6.48 -10.81 -1.36
N ALA A 135 7.52 -10.68 -2.18
CA ALA A 135 8.32 -9.46 -2.29
C ALA A 135 7.47 -8.25 -2.76
N GLN A 136 6.34 -8.47 -3.43
CA GLN A 136 5.43 -7.42 -3.90
C GLN A 136 4.25 -7.16 -2.94
N CYS A 137 4.27 -7.77 -1.75
CA CYS A 137 3.14 -7.74 -0.83
C CYS A 137 3.10 -6.43 -0.02
N ILE A 138 2.01 -5.67 -0.14
CA ILE A 138 1.78 -4.45 0.66
C ILE A 138 0.95 -4.70 1.93
N VAL A 139 0.70 -5.97 2.27
CA VAL A 139 -0.07 -6.39 3.46
C VAL A 139 -1.45 -5.70 3.56
N CYS A 140 -2.11 -5.50 2.40
CA CYS A 140 -3.43 -4.87 2.35
C CYS A 140 -4.56 -5.75 2.90
N SER A 141 -4.25 -7.04 3.16
CA SER A 141 -5.15 -8.08 3.68
C SER A 141 -6.31 -8.49 2.75
N ARG A 142 -6.33 -8.04 1.49
CA ARG A 142 -7.39 -8.40 0.53
C ARG A 142 -7.41 -9.89 0.18
N CYS A 143 -6.25 -10.53 0.11
CA CYS A 143 -6.14 -11.95 -0.25
C CYS A 143 -6.59 -12.92 0.86
N VAL A 144 -6.70 -12.44 2.10
CA VAL A 144 -7.11 -13.25 3.27
C VAL A 144 -8.59 -13.05 3.62
N ARG A 145 -9.16 -11.93 3.19
CA ARG A 145 -10.48 -11.45 3.58
C ARG A 145 -11.57 -11.78 2.56
#